data_AF-A0A3L5TUR7-F1
#
_entry.id   AF-A0A3L5TUR7-F1
#
_cell.length_a   1.000
_cell.length_b   1.000
_cell.length_c   1.000
_cell.angle_alpha   90.00
_cell.angle_beta   90.00
_cell.angle_gamma   90.00
#
_symmetry.space_group_name_H-M   'P 1'
#
loop_
_entity.id
_entity.type
_entity.pdbx_description
1 polymer ?
#
loop_
_entity_poly.entity_id
_entity_poly.type
_entity_poly.pdbx_seq_one_letter_code
_entity_poly.pdbx_strand_id
1 'polypeptide(L)'
;NKLTITELSNVAYPVNSTNVDFPAEADKINYCQLSKPTIPYCQNHIRFITKKTEDTLFLCGTNADSPKGFALNITDMTYTSSSVPCSNDPFDNFTAIYVKSGNQNGEELMYYTSTLHTESSIQRPIPGTTDYMKGVISDKWM
;
A
#
# COMPACT_ATOMS: atom_id res chain seq x y z
N ASN A 1 -33.61 -3.99 9.52
CA ASN A 1 -33.09 -4.46 8.21
C ASN A 1 -31.65 -4.91 8.37
N LYS A 2 -31.43 -6.22 8.36
CA LYS A 2 -30.14 -6.87 8.57
C LYS A 2 -29.45 -6.96 7.21
N LEU A 3 -28.34 -6.25 7.01
CA LEU A 3 -27.57 -6.32 5.76
C LEU A 3 -26.62 -7.53 5.85
N THR A 4 -26.84 -8.51 4.99
CA THR A 4 -25.96 -9.67 4.77
C THR A 4 -24.80 -9.27 3.86
N ILE A 5 -23.57 -9.54 4.30
CA ILE A 5 -22.35 -9.36 3.52
C ILE A 5 -22.18 -10.58 2.62
N THR A 6 -22.25 -10.39 1.31
CA THR A 6 -21.94 -11.41 0.31
C THR A 6 -20.44 -11.39 0.03
N GLU A 7 -19.80 -12.56 0.04
CA GLU A 7 -18.37 -12.74 -0.28
C GLU A 7 -18.04 -12.17 -1.66
N LEU A 8 -17.09 -11.21 -1.72
CA LEU A 8 -16.54 -10.71 -2.98
C LEU A 8 -15.25 -11.48 -3.29
N SER A 9 -15.39 -12.66 -3.89
CA SER A 9 -14.30 -13.29 -4.62
C SER A 9 -14.37 -12.84 -6.08
N ASN A 10 -13.29 -12.21 -6.55
CA ASN A 10 -13.00 -11.85 -7.95
C ASN A 10 -14.09 -11.06 -8.69
N VAL A 11 -14.21 -9.77 -8.40
CA VAL A 11 -14.98 -8.85 -9.26
C VAL A 11 -14.15 -8.53 -10.50
N ALA A 12 -14.51 -9.13 -11.64
CA ALA A 12 -14.11 -8.61 -12.94
C ALA A 12 -14.88 -7.29 -13.17
N TYR A 13 -14.16 -6.17 -13.16
CA TYR A 13 -14.77 -4.86 -13.40
C TYR A 13 -15.21 -4.72 -14.87
N PRO A 14 -16.39 -4.13 -15.14
CA PRO A 14 -16.80 -3.86 -16.51
C PRO A 14 -15.82 -2.88 -17.17
N VAL A 15 -15.52 -3.13 -18.45
CA VAL A 15 -14.51 -2.45 -19.30
C VAL A 15 -14.73 -0.93 -19.47
N ASN A 16 -15.79 -0.36 -18.88
CA ASN A 16 -16.16 1.07 -18.95
C ASN A 16 -16.31 1.75 -17.57
N SER A 17 -15.77 1.17 -16.49
CA SER A 17 -15.77 1.87 -15.20
C SER A 17 -14.69 2.95 -15.17
N THR A 18 -15.08 4.20 -14.93
CA THR A 18 -14.13 5.32 -14.75
C THR A 18 -13.48 5.33 -13.36
N ASN A 19 -13.96 4.49 -12.45
CA ASN A 19 -13.48 4.39 -11.07
C ASN A 19 -13.03 2.95 -10.77
N VAL A 20 -11.98 2.82 -9.97
CA VAL A 20 -11.49 1.53 -9.45
C VAL A 20 -11.52 1.60 -7.93
N ASP A 21 -12.24 0.66 -7.34
CA ASP A 21 -12.34 0.55 -5.90
C ASP A 21 -11.23 -0.36 -5.35
N PHE A 22 -10.61 0.09 -4.26
CA PHE A 22 -9.63 -0.67 -3.51
C PHE A 22 -10.16 -0.91 -2.09
N PRO A 23 -11.19 -1.74 -1.88
CA PRO A 23 -11.70 -2.02 -0.55
C PRO A 23 -10.67 -2.80 0.28
N ALA A 24 -10.77 -2.71 1.61
CA ALA A 24 -10.01 -3.59 2.48
C ALA A 24 -10.53 -5.03 2.38
N GLU A 25 -9.65 -6.01 2.54
CA GLU A 25 -10.01 -7.43 2.54
C GLU A 25 -10.84 -7.79 3.77
N ALA A 26 -11.86 -8.64 3.61
CA ALA A 26 -12.83 -8.93 4.65
C ALA A 26 -12.21 -9.54 5.92
N ASP A 27 -11.21 -10.41 5.77
CA ASP A 27 -10.47 -11.00 6.89
C ASP A 27 -9.65 -9.94 7.66
N LYS A 28 -9.07 -8.97 6.95
CA LYS A 28 -8.34 -7.84 7.56
C LYS A 28 -9.27 -6.90 8.30
N ILE A 29 -10.43 -6.59 7.71
CA ILE A 29 -11.47 -5.81 8.39
C ILE A 29 -11.87 -6.50 9.71
N ASN A 30 -12.19 -7.79 9.66
CA ASN A 30 -12.61 -8.56 10.83
C ASN A 30 -11.53 -8.56 11.92
N TYR A 31 -10.25 -8.72 11.53
CA TYR A 31 -9.14 -8.71 12.47
C TYR A 31 -8.91 -7.33 13.10
N CYS A 32 -8.91 -6.26 12.29
CA CYS A 32 -8.76 -4.89 12.77
C CYS A 32 -9.87 -4.49 13.77
N GLN A 33 -11.11 -4.93 13.51
CA GLN A 33 -12.27 -4.65 14.36
C GLN A 33 -12.21 -5.29 15.75
N LEU A 34 -11.28 -6.22 15.99
CA LEU A 34 -11.05 -6.77 17.32
C LEU A 34 -10.50 -5.73 18.30
N SER A 35 -9.85 -4.66 17.80
CA SER A 35 -9.19 -3.66 18.65
C SER A 35 -9.51 -2.20 18.29
N LYS A 36 -10.00 -1.93 17.07
CA LYS A 36 -10.26 -0.57 16.57
C LYS A 36 -11.68 -0.45 16.00
N PRO A 37 -12.30 0.74 16.02
CA PRO A 37 -13.60 0.93 15.39
C PRO A 37 -13.48 0.84 13.86
N THR A 38 -14.54 0.33 13.20
CA THR A 38 -14.57 0.11 11.75
C THR A 38 -14.19 1.35 10.95
N ILE A 39 -14.74 2.50 11.33
CA ILE A 39 -14.47 3.78 10.67
C ILE A 39 -13.69 4.67 11.65
N PRO A 40 -12.58 5.30 11.22
CA PRO A 40 -11.94 5.16 9.91
C PRO A 40 -10.92 4.00 9.84
N TYR A 41 -10.54 3.37 10.97
CA TYR A 41 -9.34 2.54 11.06
C TYR A 41 -9.36 1.28 10.19
N CYS A 42 -10.49 0.58 10.11
CA CYS A 42 -10.58 -0.71 9.43
C CYS A 42 -11.07 -0.59 7.98
N GLN A 43 -10.77 0.53 7.33
CA GLN A 43 -10.95 0.74 5.90
C GLN A 43 -9.59 0.69 5.19
N ASN A 44 -9.61 0.72 3.86
CA ASN A 44 -8.40 0.89 3.07
C ASN A 44 -8.21 2.38 2.70
N HIS A 45 -7.21 3.02 3.30
CA HIS A 45 -6.85 4.41 2.99
C HIS A 45 -5.64 4.41 2.08
N ILE A 46 -5.80 4.87 0.84
CA ILE A 46 -4.69 5.01 -0.10
C ILE A 46 -3.70 6.03 0.45
N ARG A 47 -2.45 5.60 0.65
CA ARG A 47 -1.38 6.36 1.30
C ARG A 47 -0.49 7.08 0.30
N PHE A 48 -0.31 6.52 -0.88
CA PHE A 48 0.39 7.18 -1.97
C PHE A 48 -0.06 6.61 -3.32
N ILE A 49 0.21 7.39 -4.36
CA ILE A 49 0.07 6.99 -5.77
C ILE A 49 1.32 7.50 -6.48
N THR A 50 1.96 6.67 -7.29
CA THR A 50 3.14 7.07 -8.06
C THR A 50 3.18 6.38 -9.42
N LYS A 51 3.82 7.02 -10.39
CA LYS A 51 3.95 6.51 -11.75
C LYS A 51 5.09 5.49 -11.82
N LYS A 52 4.78 4.25 -12.19
CA LYS A 52 5.78 3.22 -12.51
C LYS A 52 6.20 3.31 -13.97
N THR A 53 5.24 3.22 -14.89
CA THR A 53 5.44 3.35 -16.34
C THR A 53 4.41 4.34 -16.90
N GLU A 54 4.36 4.54 -18.22
CA GLU A 54 3.32 5.37 -18.84
C GLU A 54 1.90 4.88 -18.49
N ASP A 55 1.70 3.56 -18.48
CA ASP A 55 0.37 2.95 -18.31
C ASP A 55 0.17 2.31 -16.93
N THR A 56 1.15 2.40 -16.02
CA THR A 56 1.08 1.72 -14.71
C THR A 56 1.34 2.67 -13.56
N LEU A 57 0.40 2.68 -12.62
CA LEU A 57 0.53 3.33 -11.31
C LEU A 57 0.82 2.30 -10.22
N PHE A 58 1.75 2.63 -9.33
CA PHE A 58 1.87 1.97 -8.04
C PHE A 58 1.08 2.73 -6.99
N LEU A 59 0.37 1.99 -6.16
CA LEU A 59 -0.44 2.50 -5.06
C LEU A 59 -0.23 1.60 -3.85
N CYS A 60 -0.40 2.13 -2.65
CA CYS A 60 -0.52 1.32 -1.45
C CYS A 60 -1.59 1.90 -0.55
N GLY A 61 -2.35 1.05 0.13
CA GLY A 61 -3.28 1.48 1.15
C GLY A 61 -3.18 0.67 2.43
N THR A 62 -3.72 1.23 3.51
CA THR A 62 -3.67 0.66 4.87
C THR A 62 -4.32 -0.72 4.97
N ASN A 63 -5.30 -1.03 4.10
CA ASN A 63 -6.01 -2.30 4.01
C ASN A 63 -6.40 -2.86 5.40
N ALA A 64 -7.08 -2.03 6.20
CA ALA A 64 -7.51 -2.33 7.56
C ALA A 64 -6.35 -2.78 8.48
N ASP A 65 -5.38 -1.89 8.71
CA ASP A 65 -4.21 -2.14 9.56
C ASP A 65 -3.26 -3.25 9.04
N SER A 66 -3.39 -3.61 7.76
CA SER A 66 -2.59 -4.64 7.09
C SER A 66 -2.19 -4.17 5.68
N PRO A 67 -1.23 -3.23 5.57
CA PRO A 67 -0.86 -2.56 4.32
C PRO A 67 -0.75 -3.45 3.10
N LYS A 68 -1.26 -2.97 1.97
CA LYS A 68 -1.22 -3.70 0.70
C LYS A 68 -0.86 -2.78 -0.46
N GLY A 69 0.14 -3.21 -1.22
CA GLY A 69 0.56 -2.59 -2.47
C GLY A 69 -0.23 -3.11 -3.68
N PHE A 70 -0.42 -2.22 -4.66
CA PHE A 70 -1.10 -2.50 -5.92
C PHE A 70 -0.30 -1.95 -7.11
N ALA A 71 -0.46 -2.58 -8.26
CA ALA A 71 -0.06 -2.08 -9.56
C ALA A 71 -1.30 -1.98 -10.44
N LEU A 72 -1.76 -0.76 -10.71
CA LEU A 72 -2.93 -0.45 -11.54
C LEU A 72 -2.47 -0.16 -12.97
N ASN A 73 -3.03 -0.88 -13.94
CA ASN A 73 -2.97 -0.52 -15.34
C ASN A 73 -4.09 0.47 -15.63
N ILE A 74 -3.72 1.69 -16.06
CA ILE A 74 -4.69 2.78 -16.28
C ILE A 74 -5.45 2.65 -17.60
N THR A 75 -4.98 1.80 -18.52
CA THR A 75 -5.62 1.59 -19.83
C THR A 75 -6.82 0.68 -19.71
N ASP A 76 -6.73 -0.37 -18.89
CA ASP A 76 -7.80 -1.35 -18.68
C ASP A 76 -8.45 -1.24 -17.28
N MET A 77 -7.94 -0.34 -16.43
CA MET A 77 -8.39 -0.11 -15.05
C MET A 77 -8.33 -1.38 -14.18
N THR A 78 -7.43 -2.32 -14.49
CA THR A 78 -7.20 -3.54 -13.72
C THR A 78 -5.98 -3.41 -12.82
N TYR A 79 -5.99 -4.09 -11.66
CA TYR A 79 -4.86 -4.07 -10.74
C TYR A 79 -4.42 -5.45 -10.29
N THR A 80 -3.14 -5.54 -9.92
CA THR A 80 -2.52 -6.71 -9.31
C THR A 80 -1.85 -6.32 -7.98
N SER A 81 -1.64 -7.29 -7.09
CA SER A 81 -0.86 -7.05 -5.87
C SER A 81 0.57 -6.67 -6.21
N SER A 82 1.15 -5.74 -5.45
CA SER A 82 2.54 -5.34 -5.59
C SER A 82 3.23 -5.22 -4.24
N SER A 83 4.56 -5.20 -4.28
CA SER A 83 5.46 -5.19 -3.13
C SER A 83 5.69 -3.80 -2.52
N VAL A 84 4.94 -2.78 -2.94
CA VAL A 84 5.19 -1.41 -2.49
C VAL A 84 4.62 -1.18 -1.08
N PRO A 85 5.42 -0.69 -0.12
CA PRO A 85 5.00 -0.58 1.28
C PRO A 85 4.33 0.76 1.60
N CYS A 86 3.49 0.76 2.63
CA CYS A 86 2.93 1.98 3.22
C CYS A 86 2.57 1.78 4.69
N SER A 87 2.21 2.86 5.38
CA SER A 87 1.74 2.79 6.78
C SER A 87 0.43 1.99 6.89
N ASN A 88 0.29 1.32 8.03
CA ASN A 88 -0.90 0.61 8.49
C ASN A 88 -1.96 1.52 9.10
N ASP A 89 -1.56 2.66 9.69
CA ASP A 89 -2.48 3.59 10.33
C ASP A 89 -2.91 4.72 9.37
N PRO A 90 -4.22 4.97 9.17
CA PRO A 90 -4.68 6.09 8.36
C PRO A 90 -4.30 7.48 8.91
N PHE A 91 -3.94 7.60 10.19
CA PHE A 91 -3.55 8.87 10.81
C PHE A 91 -2.05 9.12 10.83
N ASP A 92 -1.23 8.14 10.43
CA ASP A 92 0.21 8.35 10.33
C ASP A 92 0.53 9.44 9.32
N ASN A 93 1.63 10.16 9.52
CA ASN A 93 2.22 10.96 8.46
C ASN A 93 3.14 10.07 7.64
N PHE A 94 2.86 9.94 6.34
CA PHE A 94 3.59 9.04 5.45
C PHE A 94 4.01 9.76 4.18
N THR A 95 5.22 9.49 3.71
CA THR A 95 5.69 9.90 2.38
C THR A 95 6.44 8.75 1.72
N ALA A 96 6.36 8.68 0.39
CA ALA A 96 7.12 7.76 -0.43
C ALA A 96 7.44 8.36 -1.79
N ILE A 97 8.57 7.95 -2.36
CA ILE A 97 9.00 8.31 -3.70
C ILE A 97 9.53 7.08 -4.44
N TYR A 98 9.12 6.93 -5.69
CA TYR A 98 9.62 5.90 -6.59
C TYR A 98 10.75 6.47 -7.43
N VAL A 99 11.93 5.85 -7.37
CA VAL A 99 13.15 6.32 -8.01
C VAL A 99 13.58 5.31 -9.07
N LYS A 100 13.55 5.75 -10.34
CA LYS A 100 13.87 4.91 -11.51
C LYS A 100 15.35 4.85 -11.86
N SER A 101 16.11 5.87 -11.48
CA SER A 101 17.51 6.02 -11.90
C SER A 101 18.34 6.69 -10.82
N GLY A 102 19.64 6.41 -10.79
CA GLY A 102 20.57 6.97 -9.81
C GLY A 102 20.71 6.13 -8.53
N ASN A 103 19.96 5.03 -8.40
CA ASN A 103 20.18 4.06 -7.34
C ASN A 103 21.44 3.22 -7.62
N GLN A 104 22.02 2.68 -6.56
CA GLN A 104 23.10 1.71 -6.66
C GLN A 104 22.65 0.50 -7.50
N ASN A 105 23.54 -0.04 -8.33
CA ASN A 105 23.28 -1.14 -9.26
C ASN A 105 22.22 -0.85 -10.35
N GLY A 106 21.74 0.40 -10.47
CA GLY A 106 20.77 0.78 -11.51
C GLY A 106 19.35 0.24 -11.25
N GLU A 107 19.05 -0.20 -10.04
CA GLU A 107 17.74 -0.75 -9.69
C GLU A 107 16.66 0.33 -9.55
N GLU A 108 15.43 0.03 -9.93
CA GLU A 108 14.28 0.87 -9.61
C GLU A 108 13.70 0.46 -8.25
N LEU A 109 13.56 1.41 -7.33
CA LEU A 109 13.09 1.11 -5.97
C LEU A 109 12.32 2.29 -5.36
N MET A 110 11.62 1.99 -4.26
CA MET A 110 10.85 2.97 -3.49
C MET A 110 11.61 3.39 -2.25
N TYR A 111 11.66 4.69 -1.98
CA TYR A 111 12.05 5.24 -0.69
C TYR A 111 10.79 5.65 0.06
N TYR A 112 10.68 5.37 1.34
CA TYR A 112 9.47 5.67 2.11
C TYR A 112 9.77 5.90 3.59
N THR A 113 8.88 6.62 4.26
CA THR A 113 8.90 6.73 5.72
C THR A 113 8.12 5.60 6.35
N SER A 114 8.58 5.09 7.47
CA SER A 114 7.85 4.10 8.27
C SER A 114 7.86 4.52 9.73
N THR A 115 6.75 4.30 10.43
CA THR A 115 6.67 4.40 11.88
C THR A 115 6.60 2.98 12.43
N LEU A 116 7.70 2.51 13.02
CA LEU A 116 7.75 1.22 13.70
C LEU A 116 7.72 1.49 15.19
N HIS A 117 6.56 1.24 15.81
CA HIS A 117 6.34 1.50 17.23
C HIS A 117 6.62 2.97 17.61
N THR A 118 7.68 3.21 18.39
CA THR A 118 8.08 4.54 18.88
C THR A 118 9.10 5.23 17.98
N GLU A 119 9.51 4.60 16.88
CA GLU A 119 10.58 5.09 16.01
C GLU A 119 10.06 5.37 14.60
N SER A 120 10.40 6.55 14.09
CA SER A 120 10.20 6.91 12.69
C SER A 120 11.50 6.72 11.93
N SER A 121 11.43 6.09 10.76
CA SER A 121 12.59 5.82 9.92
C SER A 121 12.31 6.16 8.47
N ILE A 122 13.37 6.43 7.69
CA ILE A 122 13.32 6.47 6.24
C ILE A 122 13.96 5.18 5.75
N GLN A 123 13.28 4.49 4.84
CA GLN A 123 13.64 3.15 4.40
C GLN A 123 13.70 3.03 2.88
N ARG A 124 14.48 2.05 2.40
CA ARG A 124 14.43 1.54 1.02
C ARG A 124 14.44 0.01 1.05
N PRO A 125 13.71 -0.69 0.17
CA PRO A 125 13.76 -2.16 0.11
C PRO A 125 15.19 -2.65 -0.12
N ILE A 126 15.59 -3.73 0.57
CA ILE A 126 16.85 -4.42 0.28
C ILE A 126 16.57 -5.45 -0.83
N PRO A 127 17.25 -5.38 -1.99
CA PRO A 127 17.08 -6.34 -3.07
C PRO A 127 17.28 -7.78 -2.59
N GLY A 128 16.39 -8.68 -2.99
CA GLY A 128 16.44 -10.10 -2.62
C GLY A 128 15.89 -10.42 -1.22
N THR A 129 15.33 -9.44 -0.49
CA THR A 129 14.65 -9.68 0.77
C THR A 129 13.15 -9.41 0.62
N THR A 130 12.31 -10.23 1.25
CA THR A 130 10.88 -9.97 1.44
C THR A 130 10.62 -9.14 2.70
N ASP A 131 11.68 -8.79 3.42
CA ASP A 131 11.64 -8.15 4.73
C ASP A 131 11.79 -6.64 4.56
N TYR A 132 10.67 -5.99 4.20
CA TYR A 132 10.58 -4.54 4.00
C TYR A 132 10.94 -3.75 5.27
N MET A 133 11.10 -4.41 6.43
CA MET A 133 11.46 -3.74 7.69
C MET A 133 12.97 -3.53 7.90
N LYS A 134 13.84 -4.06 7.03
CA LYS A 134 15.30 -4.09 7.28
C LYS A 134 16.12 -3.01 6.55
N GLY A 135 15.50 -2.26 5.65
CA GLY A 135 16.22 -1.30 4.84
C GLY A 135 16.28 0.10 5.45
N VAL A 136 16.82 0.27 6.65
CA VAL A 136 16.96 1.60 7.27
C VAL A 136 18.03 2.41 6.52
N ILE A 137 17.65 3.59 6.03
CA ILE A 137 18.60 4.56 5.49
C ILE A 137 19.20 5.32 6.68
N SER A 138 19.98 4.59 7.48
CA SER A 138 20.95 5.09 8.46
C SER A 138 20.47 6.17 9.45
N ASP A 139 20.44 5.82 10.73
CA ASP A 139 20.33 6.71 11.90
C ASP A 139 21.51 7.71 12.03
N LYS A 140 22.48 7.69 11.10
CA LYS A 140 23.71 8.51 11.13
C LYS A 140 23.70 9.77 10.25
N TRP A 141 22.53 10.28 9.87
CA TRP A 141 22.42 11.56 9.16
C TRP A 141 22.05 12.73 10.08
N MET A 142 22.34 12.63 11.38
CA MET A 142 22.34 13.75 12.34
C MET A 142 23.65 13.77 13.13
#